data_AF-A0A645GHG4-F1
#
_entry.id   AF-A0A645GHG4-F1
#
_cell.length_a   1.000
_cell.length_b   1.000
_cell.length_c   1.000
_cell.angle_alpha   90.00
_cell.angle_beta   90.00
_cell.angle_gamma   90.00
#
_symmetry.space_group_name_H-M   'P 1'
#
loop_
_entity.id
_entity.type
_entity.pdbx_description
1 polymer ?
#
loop_
_entity_poly.entity_id
_entity_poly.type
_entity_poly.pdbx_seq_one_letter_code
_entity_poly.pdbx_strand_id
1 'polypeptide(L)'
;MVDYKSGHKTLALHEVFHGLKLQLVLYMEAALAALPQARPAGLFYFQVHDPILRAANIREALDAKWRQERMIKAQSLQGYLLQDRDVAELMDRDYGRSLFLPVTELRSGDFGKNSKLLTDEGFRLLGGYSRRLLNKAGKRIMEGDISLSPYQTGKKNACVYCPYGSVCRFDPTVPGHSYRYLPALQDQAVLHKLKDGGTVKELPNENQGGGER
;
A
#
# COMPACT_ATOMS: atom_id res chain seq x y z
N MET A 1 4.88 2.07 12.95
CA MET A 1 5.10 0.62 12.77
C MET A 1 6.01 0.40 11.57
N VAL A 2 6.98 -0.51 11.69
CA VAL A 2 7.90 -0.88 10.60
C VAL A 2 7.86 -2.40 10.42
N ASP A 3 7.68 -2.86 9.19
CA ASP A 3 7.70 -4.29 8.83
C ASP A 3 8.85 -4.57 7.86
N TYR A 4 9.65 -5.59 8.18
CA TYR A 4 10.86 -5.94 7.45
C TYR A 4 10.54 -6.94 6.34
N LYS A 5 10.87 -6.59 5.09
CA LYS A 5 10.61 -7.44 3.91
C LYS A 5 11.88 -7.61 3.09
N SER A 6 12.11 -8.80 2.56
CA SER A 6 13.24 -9.09 1.65
C SER A 6 13.07 -8.45 0.27
N GLY A 7 11.86 -8.49 -0.27
CA GLY A 7 11.53 -7.85 -1.54
C GLY A 7 11.18 -6.36 -1.38
N HIS A 8 11.38 -5.59 -2.46
CA HIS A 8 10.91 -4.20 -2.51
C HIS A 8 9.37 -4.16 -2.42
N LYS A 9 8.87 -3.67 -1.29
CA LYS A 9 7.43 -3.53 -1.01
C LYS A 9 7.12 -2.08 -0.73
N THR A 10 6.08 -1.58 -1.38
CA THR A 10 5.45 -0.30 -1.04
C THR A 10 4.08 -0.55 -0.44
N LEU A 11 3.66 0.36 0.43
CA LEU A 11 2.27 0.46 0.86
C LEU A 11 1.56 1.40 -0.12
N ALA A 12 0.56 0.90 -0.83
CA ALA A 12 -0.28 1.72 -1.70
C ALA A 12 -1.72 1.68 -1.17
N LEU A 13 -2.34 2.85 -0.99
CA LEU A 13 -3.66 2.91 -0.34
C LEU A 13 -4.75 2.18 -1.14
N HIS A 14 -4.64 2.12 -2.47
CA HIS A 14 -5.62 1.38 -3.28
C HIS A 14 -5.56 -0.14 -3.02
N GLU A 15 -4.40 -0.70 -2.71
CA GLU A 15 -4.29 -2.12 -2.34
C GLU A 15 -4.91 -2.39 -0.96
N VAL A 16 -4.81 -1.44 -0.03
CA VAL A 16 -5.53 -1.50 1.26
C VAL A 16 -7.04 -1.39 1.02
N PHE A 17 -7.46 -0.43 0.20
CA PHE A 17 -8.86 -0.19 -0.15
C PHE A 17 -9.54 -1.43 -0.74
N HIS A 18 -8.82 -2.16 -1.59
CA HIS A 18 -9.31 -3.40 -2.20
C HIS A 18 -9.11 -4.65 -1.32
N GLY A 19 -8.55 -4.52 -0.12
CA GLY A 19 -8.32 -5.63 0.81
C GLY A 19 -7.14 -6.54 0.44
N LEU A 20 -6.25 -6.11 -0.46
CA LEU A 20 -5.10 -6.89 -0.92
C LEU A 20 -3.89 -6.78 0.03
N LYS A 21 -3.76 -5.67 0.76
CA LYS A 21 -2.67 -5.44 1.73
C LYS A 21 -3.21 -4.83 3.02
N LEU A 22 -3.50 -5.68 4.01
CA LEU A 22 -4.05 -5.23 5.30
C LEU A 22 -3.06 -5.31 6.46
N GLN A 23 -1.97 -6.07 6.32
CA GLN A 23 -1.04 -6.44 7.40
C GLN A 23 -0.60 -5.25 8.27
N LEU A 24 0.05 -4.23 7.68
CA LEU A 24 0.55 -3.06 8.42
C LEU A 24 -0.55 -2.28 9.14
N VAL A 25 -1.70 -2.10 8.50
CA VAL A 25 -2.84 -1.36 9.08
C VAL A 25 -3.41 -2.14 10.26
N LEU A 26 -3.58 -3.46 10.13
CA LEU A 26 -4.07 -4.31 11.20
C LEU A 26 -3.11 -4.39 12.40
N TYR A 27 -1.79 -4.34 12.17
CA TYR A 27 -0.81 -4.27 13.26
C TYR A 27 -0.88 -2.95 14.01
N MET A 28 -0.99 -1.83 13.29
CA MET A 28 -1.22 -0.53 13.93
C MET A 28 -2.52 -0.53 14.73
N GLU A 29 -3.59 -1.09 14.19
CA GLU A 29 -4.87 -1.22 14.90
C GLU A 29 -4.76 -2.03 16.19
N ALA A 30 -4.07 -3.17 16.15
CA ALA A 30 -3.80 -3.96 17.34
C ALA A 30 -2.95 -3.19 18.37
N ALA A 31 -1.93 -2.46 17.91
CA ALA A 31 -1.07 -1.66 18.77
C ALA A 31 -1.83 -0.50 19.43
N LEU A 32 -2.67 0.23 18.67
CA LEU A 32 -3.48 1.33 19.19
C LEU A 32 -4.56 0.84 20.16
N ALA A 33 -5.11 -0.36 19.94
CA ALA A 33 -6.03 -0.98 20.88
C ALA A 33 -5.36 -1.32 22.23
N ALA A 34 -4.08 -1.74 22.19
CA ALA A 34 -3.30 -2.02 23.40
C ALA A 34 -2.74 -0.75 24.07
N LEU A 35 -2.62 0.35 23.33
CA LEU A 35 -2.07 1.63 23.80
C LEU A 35 -3.05 2.78 23.49
N PRO A 36 -4.13 2.96 24.27
CA PRO A 36 -5.21 3.90 23.94
C PRO A 36 -4.78 5.36 23.85
N GLN A 37 -3.67 5.73 24.52
CA GLN A 37 -3.11 7.07 24.50
C GLN A 37 -2.14 7.31 23.33
N ALA A 38 -1.78 6.24 22.61
CA ALA A 38 -0.88 6.35 21.46
C ALA A 38 -1.65 6.86 20.23
N ARG A 39 -0.92 7.53 19.35
CA ARG A 39 -1.40 7.89 18.02
C ARG A 39 -0.43 7.37 16.95
N PRO A 40 -0.90 7.08 15.73
CA PRO A 40 -0.05 6.54 14.68
C PRO A 40 0.96 7.59 14.19
N ALA A 41 2.26 7.30 14.32
CA ALA A 41 3.33 8.11 13.73
C ALA A 41 3.57 7.79 12.24
N GLY A 42 3.29 6.55 11.84
CA GLY A 42 3.49 6.10 10.47
C GLY A 42 3.44 4.59 10.29
N LEU A 43 3.30 4.18 9.04
CA LEU A 43 3.26 2.78 8.59
C LEU A 43 4.27 2.60 7.48
N PHE A 44 5.29 1.75 7.70
CA PHE A 44 6.39 1.60 6.76
C PHE A 44 6.78 0.14 6.53
N TYR A 45 7.18 -0.16 5.31
CA TYR A 45 8.04 -1.29 5.01
C TYR A 45 9.49 -0.84 4.99
N PHE A 46 10.37 -1.67 5.54
CA PHE A 46 11.82 -1.56 5.39
C PHE A 46 12.32 -2.74 4.55
N GLN A 47 13.08 -2.45 3.50
CA GLN A 47 13.61 -3.50 2.62
C GLN A 47 14.96 -4.01 3.14
N VAL A 48 14.98 -5.23 3.65
CA VAL A 48 16.21 -5.92 4.08
C VAL A 48 16.88 -6.52 2.86
N HIS A 49 17.89 -5.83 2.34
CA HIS A 49 18.69 -6.26 1.20
C HIS A 49 20.06 -5.58 1.20
N ASP A 50 20.97 -6.10 0.39
CA ASP A 50 22.25 -5.49 0.05
C ASP A 50 22.13 -4.82 -1.34
N PRO A 51 21.93 -3.49 -1.43
CA PRO A 51 21.69 -2.82 -2.70
C PRO A 51 22.97 -2.69 -3.53
N ILE A 52 22.90 -3.15 -4.77
CA ILE A 52 23.93 -2.88 -5.77
C ILE A 52 23.75 -1.44 -6.29
N LEU A 53 24.71 -0.57 -5.99
CA LEU A 53 24.72 0.80 -6.47
C LEU A 53 25.19 0.87 -7.92
N ARG A 54 24.41 1.51 -8.78
CA ARG A 54 24.77 1.77 -10.18
C ARG A 54 25.28 3.21 -10.32
N ALA A 55 26.59 3.37 -10.37
CA ALA A 55 27.24 4.64 -10.67
C ALA A 55 27.22 4.93 -12.18
N ALA A 56 27.02 6.18 -12.57
CA ALA A 56 27.05 6.58 -13.98
C ALA A 56 28.47 6.71 -14.53
N ASN A 57 29.47 6.89 -13.66
CA ASN A 57 30.88 7.02 -14.03
C ASN A 57 31.81 6.64 -12.86
N ILE A 58 33.11 6.54 -13.15
CA ILE A 58 34.15 6.17 -12.17
C ILE A 58 34.24 7.18 -11.02
N ARG A 59 34.02 8.47 -11.28
CA ARG A 59 34.09 9.51 -10.24
C ARG A 59 33.02 9.28 -9.17
N GLU A 60 31.77 8.99 -9.57
CA GLU A 60 30.71 8.62 -8.63
C GLU A 60 31.02 7.31 -7.89
N ALA A 61 31.55 6.30 -8.59
CA ALA A 61 31.88 5.01 -8.00
C ALA A 61 32.94 5.13 -6.88
N LEU A 62 33.90 6.05 -7.03
CA LEU A 62 34.96 6.27 -6.05
C LEU A 62 34.56 7.24 -4.93
N ASP A 63 33.55 8.09 -5.14
CA ASP A 63 33.07 9.05 -4.14
C ASP A 63 32.41 8.33 -2.95
N ALA A 64 33.09 8.39 -1.79
CA ALA A 64 32.62 7.76 -0.56
C ALA A 64 31.31 8.36 -0.04
N LYS A 65 31.14 9.69 -0.15
CA LYS A 65 29.94 10.37 0.30
C LYS A 65 28.75 9.99 -0.59
N TRP A 66 28.95 10.02 -1.91
CA TRP A 66 27.93 9.58 -2.86
C TRP A 66 27.48 8.14 -2.58
N ARG A 67 28.44 7.22 -2.35
CA ARG A 67 28.13 5.82 -2.04
C ARG A 67 27.32 5.69 -0.77
N GLN A 68 27.71 6.38 0.31
CA GLN A 68 27.01 6.35 1.58
C GLN A 68 25.57 6.87 1.44
N GLU A 69 25.38 8.02 0.79
CA GLU A 69 24.05 8.61 0.59
C GLU A 69 23.14 7.69 -0.24
N ARG A 70 23.68 7.08 -1.30
CA ARG A 70 22.93 6.16 -2.16
C ARG A 70 22.59 4.84 -1.45
N MET A 71 23.47 4.35 -0.60
CA MET A 71 23.23 3.18 0.24
C MET A 71 22.05 3.42 1.18
N ILE A 72 22.07 4.53 1.93
CA ILE A 72 20.97 4.91 2.83
C ILE A 72 19.67 5.10 2.04
N LYS A 73 19.73 5.80 0.91
CA LYS A 73 18.54 6.06 0.08
C LYS A 73 17.91 4.79 -0.48
N ALA A 74 18.72 3.80 -0.87
CA ALA A 74 18.24 2.50 -1.31
C ALA A 74 17.49 1.75 -0.19
N GLN A 75 17.76 2.08 1.07
CA GLN A 75 17.13 1.52 2.26
C GLN A 75 16.06 2.45 2.87
N SER A 76 15.59 3.45 2.11
CA SER A 76 14.52 4.35 2.54
C SER A 76 13.22 3.60 2.85
N LEU A 77 12.52 4.07 3.89
CA LEU A 77 11.23 3.54 4.30
C LEU A 77 10.18 3.77 3.21
N GLN A 78 9.40 2.72 2.95
CA GLN A 78 8.33 2.74 1.96
C GLN A 78 6.98 2.70 2.68
N GLY A 79 6.26 3.83 2.69
CA GLY A 79 4.97 3.90 3.37
C GLY A 79 4.48 5.32 3.60
N TYR A 80 3.71 5.53 4.67
CA TYR A 80 3.09 6.82 4.99
C TYR A 80 3.47 7.28 6.39
N LEU A 81 3.86 8.55 6.51
CA LEU A 81 4.10 9.26 7.76
C LEU A 81 2.84 10.02 8.19
N LEU A 82 2.68 10.28 9.49
CA LEU A 82 1.72 11.28 9.97
C LEU A 82 2.10 12.67 9.42
N GLN A 83 1.10 13.40 8.94
CA GLN A 83 1.25 14.78 8.47
C GLN A 83 1.42 15.73 9.67
N ASP A 84 2.53 15.57 10.37
CA ASP A 84 2.90 16.28 11.58
C ASP A 84 4.43 16.43 11.62
N ARG A 85 4.89 17.68 11.72
CA ARG A 85 6.32 18.00 11.63
C ARG A 85 7.08 17.55 12.87
N ASP A 86 6.47 17.65 14.05
CA ASP A 86 7.10 17.23 15.30
C ASP A 86 7.35 15.71 15.26
N VAL A 87 6.41 14.96 14.68
CA VAL A 87 6.60 13.51 14.47
C VAL A 87 7.69 13.22 13.44
N ALA A 88 7.76 13.98 12.36
CA ALA A 88 8.83 13.84 11.38
C ALA A 88 10.21 14.09 12.01
N GLU A 89 10.33 15.16 12.80
CA GLU A 89 11.58 15.56 13.48
C GLU A 89 12.00 14.56 14.56
N LEU A 90 11.05 13.98 15.30
CA LEU A 90 11.32 12.90 16.25
C LEU A 90 11.84 11.63 15.56
N MET A 91 11.45 11.38 14.31
CA MET A 91 11.94 10.24 13.53
C MET A 91 13.28 10.54 12.84
N ASP A 92 13.48 11.76 12.34
CA ASP A 92 14.70 12.23 11.71
C ASP A 92 14.85 13.75 11.93
N ARG A 93 15.88 14.16 12.69
CA ARG A 93 16.10 15.58 13.01
C ARG A 93 16.39 16.45 11.78
N ASP A 94 16.88 15.85 10.69
CA ASP A 94 17.09 16.55 9.40
C ASP A 94 16.12 16.00 8.35
N TYR A 95 14.84 15.77 8.74
CA TYR A 95 13.85 15.13 7.86
C TYR A 95 13.67 15.87 6.52
N GLY A 96 13.90 17.20 6.49
CA GLY A 96 13.84 18.01 5.28
C GLY A 96 14.82 17.57 4.19
N ARG A 97 15.92 16.92 4.57
CA ARG A 97 16.93 16.31 3.69
C ARG A 97 17.01 14.80 3.89
N SER A 98 15.99 14.18 4.48
CA SER A 98 16.02 12.76 4.81
C SER A 98 16.31 11.91 3.59
N LEU A 99 17.30 11.04 3.73
CA LEU A 99 17.53 9.94 2.79
C LEU A 99 16.75 8.70 3.19
N PHE A 100 16.07 8.73 4.35
CA PHE A 100 15.46 7.57 4.99
C PHE A 100 13.93 7.65 5.03
N LEU A 101 13.36 8.81 5.38
CA LEU A 101 11.91 9.03 5.39
C LEU A 101 11.40 9.42 3.99
N PRO A 102 10.20 8.97 3.58
CA PRO A 102 9.61 9.28 2.28
C PRO A 102 8.94 10.67 2.27
N VAL A 103 9.60 11.69 2.81
CA VAL A 103 9.10 13.06 2.91
C VAL A 103 10.18 14.06 2.53
N THR A 104 9.75 15.26 2.16
CA THR A 104 10.65 16.40 1.89
C THR A 104 10.05 17.64 2.50
N GLU A 105 10.88 18.54 3.01
CA GLU A 105 10.44 19.84 3.50
C GLU A 105 10.66 20.93 2.43
N LEU A 106 9.66 21.80 2.26
CA LEU A 106 9.74 22.96 1.39
C LEU A 106 10.33 24.16 2.15
N ARG A 107 10.71 25.22 1.42
CA ARG A 107 11.17 26.47 2.06
C ARG A 107 10.11 27.15 2.91
N SER A 108 8.82 26.89 2.68
CA SER A 108 7.72 27.34 3.56
C SER A 108 7.66 26.56 4.88
N GLY A 109 8.48 25.51 5.02
CA GLY A 109 8.42 24.50 6.06
C GLY A 109 7.39 23.40 5.78
N ASP A 110 6.49 23.56 4.81
CA ASP A 110 5.47 22.54 4.55
C ASP A 110 6.08 21.29 3.92
N PHE A 111 5.41 20.17 4.07
CA PHE A 111 5.81 18.98 3.34
C PHE A 111 5.61 19.16 1.83
N GLY A 112 6.58 18.68 1.07
CA GLY A 112 6.52 18.67 -0.39
C GLY A 112 5.41 17.76 -0.90
N LYS A 113 4.83 18.11 -2.07
CA LYS A 113 3.70 17.41 -2.69
C LYS A 113 3.89 15.91 -2.94
N ASN A 114 5.14 15.46 -3.03
CA ASN A 114 5.49 14.06 -3.28
C ASN A 114 5.68 13.26 -1.99
N SER A 115 5.63 13.92 -0.82
CA SER A 115 5.73 13.29 0.48
C SER A 115 4.56 12.33 0.68
N LYS A 116 4.83 11.15 1.24
CA LYS A 116 3.79 10.16 1.53
C LYS A 116 3.26 10.36 2.94
N LEU A 117 2.14 11.08 3.03
CA LEU A 117 1.57 11.55 4.28
C LEU A 117 0.12 11.09 4.44
N LEU A 118 -0.28 10.93 5.70
CA LEU A 118 -1.66 10.75 6.12
C LEU A 118 -1.92 11.66 7.32
N THR A 119 -3.11 12.23 7.41
CA THR A 119 -3.57 12.90 8.64
C THR A 119 -4.01 11.87 9.69
N ASP A 120 -4.21 12.30 10.94
CA ASP A 120 -4.84 11.46 11.97
C ASP A 120 -6.18 10.88 11.49
N GLU A 121 -6.99 11.70 10.82
CA GLU A 121 -8.23 11.27 10.19
C GLU A 121 -7.98 10.19 9.13
N GLY A 122 -6.96 10.37 8.28
CA GLY A 122 -6.57 9.38 7.27
C GLY A 122 -6.23 8.02 7.86
N PHE A 123 -5.41 7.99 8.92
CA PHE A 123 -5.10 6.75 9.63
C PHE A 123 -6.36 6.11 10.25
N ARG A 124 -7.19 6.90 10.93
CA ARG A 124 -8.44 6.43 11.54
C ARG A 124 -9.39 5.82 10.51
N LEU A 125 -9.53 6.45 9.33
CA LEU A 125 -10.35 5.96 8.23
C LEU A 125 -9.82 4.64 7.66
N LEU A 126 -8.50 4.55 7.42
CA LEU A 126 -7.85 3.33 6.93
C LEU A 126 -8.01 2.17 7.91
N GLY A 127 -7.76 2.43 9.20
CA GLY A 127 -7.92 1.46 10.27
C GLY A 127 -9.35 0.95 10.37
N GLY A 128 -10.31 1.87 10.51
CA GLY A 128 -11.73 1.56 10.59
C GLY A 128 -12.25 0.78 9.37
N TYR A 129 -11.81 1.13 8.17
CA TYR A 129 -12.18 0.43 6.96
C TYR A 129 -11.55 -0.98 6.88
N SER A 130 -10.27 -1.11 7.25
CA SER A 130 -9.59 -2.41 7.28
C SER A 130 -10.26 -3.39 8.25
N ARG A 131 -10.75 -2.92 9.41
CA ARG A 131 -11.57 -3.73 10.33
C ARG A 131 -12.88 -4.19 9.68
N ARG A 132 -13.56 -3.31 8.92
CA ARG A 132 -14.78 -3.70 8.18
C ARG A 132 -14.51 -4.76 7.12
N LEU A 133 -13.41 -4.61 6.37
CA LEU A 133 -12.99 -5.61 5.38
C LEU A 133 -12.71 -6.97 6.04
N LEU A 134 -11.99 -6.97 7.16
CA LEU A 134 -11.69 -8.20 7.91
C LEU A 134 -12.98 -8.89 8.39
N ASN A 135 -13.91 -8.13 8.98
CA ASN A 135 -15.21 -8.66 9.42
C ASN A 135 -16.05 -9.20 8.26
N LYS A 136 -16.08 -8.49 7.12
CA LYS A 136 -16.80 -8.93 5.92
C LYS A 136 -16.20 -10.23 5.36
N ALA A 137 -14.87 -10.32 5.31
CA ALA A 137 -14.18 -11.53 4.85
C ALA A 137 -14.46 -12.71 5.81
N GLY A 138 -14.35 -12.50 7.12
CA GLY A 138 -14.65 -13.51 8.12
C GLY A 138 -16.08 -14.04 8.03
N LYS A 139 -17.07 -13.14 7.86
CA LYS A 139 -18.46 -13.53 7.66
C LYS A 139 -18.66 -14.42 6.43
N ARG A 140 -18.11 -14.01 5.28
CA ARG A 140 -18.20 -14.80 4.02
C ARG A 140 -17.57 -16.19 4.17
N ILE A 141 -16.42 -16.28 4.86
CA ILE A 141 -15.77 -17.57 5.16
C ILE A 141 -16.70 -18.46 5.99
N MET A 142 -17.30 -17.91 7.04
CA MET A 142 -18.22 -18.65 7.92
C MET A 142 -19.52 -19.08 7.22
N GLU A 143 -19.95 -18.32 6.21
CA GLU A 143 -21.10 -18.65 5.36
C GLU A 143 -20.76 -19.69 4.27
N GLY A 144 -19.51 -20.14 4.17
CA GLY A 144 -19.08 -21.12 3.17
C GLY A 144 -18.95 -20.55 1.76
N ASP A 145 -18.76 -19.24 1.62
CA ASP A 145 -18.60 -18.61 0.31
C ASP A 145 -17.25 -18.96 -0.32
N ILE A 146 -17.30 -19.86 -1.31
CA ILE A 146 -16.16 -20.34 -2.11
C ILE A 146 -16.19 -19.78 -3.54
N SER A 147 -16.89 -18.67 -3.78
CA SER A 147 -17.10 -18.10 -5.12
C SER A 147 -15.80 -17.84 -5.87
N LEU A 148 -15.76 -18.23 -7.14
CA LEU A 148 -14.61 -18.04 -8.02
C LEU A 148 -14.55 -16.58 -8.52
N SER A 149 -13.84 -15.71 -7.80
CA SER A 149 -13.78 -14.26 -8.08
C SER A 149 -12.35 -13.71 -8.07
N PRO A 150 -11.48 -14.12 -9.02
CA PRO A 150 -10.11 -13.61 -9.09
C PRO A 150 -10.09 -12.13 -9.47
N TYR A 151 -9.22 -11.36 -8.83
CA TYR A 151 -9.05 -9.95 -9.18
C TYR A 151 -8.03 -9.74 -10.30
N GLN A 152 -8.14 -8.60 -10.98
CA GLN A 152 -7.11 -8.07 -11.88
C GLN A 152 -6.89 -6.58 -11.65
N THR A 153 -5.64 -6.16 -11.58
CA THR A 153 -5.21 -4.75 -11.48
C THR A 153 -4.16 -4.48 -12.55
N GLY A 154 -4.56 -3.77 -13.61
CA GLY A 154 -3.72 -3.59 -14.79
C GLY A 154 -3.33 -4.95 -15.39
N LYS A 155 -2.01 -5.23 -15.44
CA LYS A 155 -1.47 -6.50 -15.94
C LYS A 155 -1.30 -7.59 -14.87
N LYS A 156 -1.50 -7.27 -13.58
CA LYS A 156 -1.36 -8.23 -12.47
C LYS A 156 -2.72 -8.84 -12.15
N ASN A 157 -2.77 -10.13 -11.84
CA ASN A 157 -4.00 -10.79 -11.39
C ASN A 157 -3.71 -11.76 -10.23
N ALA A 158 -4.78 -12.20 -9.57
CA ALA A 158 -4.71 -13.14 -8.45
C ALA A 158 -4.15 -14.51 -8.83
N CYS A 159 -4.27 -14.90 -10.10
CA CYS A 159 -3.97 -16.26 -10.57
C CYS A 159 -2.47 -16.50 -10.77
N VAL A 160 -1.66 -15.46 -11.03
CA VAL A 160 -0.22 -15.58 -11.37
C VAL A 160 0.58 -16.43 -10.38
N TYR A 161 0.30 -16.29 -9.08
CA TYR A 161 1.00 -17.01 -8.01
C TYR A 161 0.08 -17.98 -7.26
N CYS A 162 -1.11 -18.29 -7.79
CA CYS A 162 -2.07 -19.16 -7.15
C CYS A 162 -1.71 -20.64 -7.41
N PRO A 163 -1.44 -21.45 -6.38
CA PRO A 163 -1.11 -22.87 -6.57
C PRO A 163 -2.33 -23.73 -6.97
N TYR A 164 -3.55 -23.18 -6.87
CA TYR A 164 -4.80 -23.90 -7.12
C TYR A 164 -5.36 -23.69 -8.53
N GLY A 165 -4.56 -23.14 -9.46
CA GLY A 165 -5.02 -22.85 -10.83
C GLY A 165 -5.54 -24.08 -11.58
N SER A 166 -4.94 -25.25 -11.37
CA SER A 166 -5.39 -26.52 -11.96
C SER A 166 -6.70 -27.07 -11.35
N VAL A 167 -7.06 -26.62 -10.14
CA VAL A 167 -8.23 -27.10 -9.41
C VAL A 167 -9.45 -26.22 -9.69
N CYS A 168 -9.28 -24.90 -9.69
CA CYS A 168 -10.40 -23.97 -9.78
C CYS A 168 -11.04 -23.89 -11.17
N ARG A 169 -10.34 -24.34 -12.23
CA ARG A 169 -10.79 -24.32 -13.63
C ARG A 169 -11.28 -22.94 -14.10
N PHE A 170 -10.73 -21.87 -13.53
CA PHE A 170 -11.04 -20.51 -13.98
C PHE A 170 -10.55 -20.31 -15.42
N ASP A 171 -11.47 -19.97 -16.29
CA ASP A 171 -11.20 -19.71 -17.70
C ASP A 171 -12.05 -18.51 -18.14
N PRO A 172 -11.45 -17.34 -18.46
CA PRO A 172 -12.18 -16.14 -18.84
C PRO A 172 -12.88 -16.25 -20.21
N THR A 173 -12.65 -17.33 -20.97
CA THR A 173 -13.39 -17.62 -22.21
C THR A 173 -14.74 -18.31 -21.96
N VAL A 174 -14.93 -18.86 -20.76
CA VAL A 174 -16.16 -19.55 -20.37
C VAL A 174 -17.18 -18.53 -19.82
N PRO A 175 -18.45 -18.57 -20.29
CA PRO A 175 -19.49 -17.69 -19.78
C PRO A 175 -19.65 -17.78 -18.26
N GLY A 176 -19.73 -16.63 -17.60
CA GLY A 176 -19.85 -16.53 -16.13
C GLY A 176 -18.51 -16.44 -15.40
N HIS A 177 -17.39 -16.74 -16.06
CA HIS A 177 -16.05 -16.52 -15.51
C HIS A 177 -15.52 -15.16 -15.93
N SER A 178 -15.24 -14.30 -14.95
CA SER A 178 -14.63 -13.01 -15.24
C SER A 178 -13.71 -12.57 -14.11
N TYR A 179 -12.70 -11.79 -14.47
CA TYR A 179 -11.88 -11.11 -13.48
C TYR A 179 -12.68 -9.94 -12.88
N ARG A 180 -12.56 -9.78 -11.57
CA ARG A 180 -12.99 -8.56 -10.89
C ARG A 180 -11.92 -7.49 -11.09
N TYR A 181 -12.21 -6.50 -11.95
CA TYR A 181 -11.26 -5.44 -12.22
C TYR A 181 -11.18 -4.46 -11.06
N LEU A 182 -9.98 -4.31 -10.50
CA LEU A 182 -9.69 -3.42 -9.39
C LEU A 182 -8.84 -2.25 -9.90
N PRO A 183 -9.43 -1.05 -10.07
CA PRO A 183 -8.69 0.09 -10.59
C PRO A 183 -7.61 0.53 -9.60
N ALA A 184 -6.45 0.92 -10.14
CA ALA A 184 -5.44 1.63 -9.37
C ALA A 184 -5.95 3.06 -9.12
N LEU A 185 -6.16 3.39 -7.86
CA LEU A 185 -6.67 4.69 -7.44
C LEU A 185 -5.53 5.54 -6.88
N GLN A 186 -5.60 6.84 -7.15
CA GLN A 186 -4.73 7.81 -6.48
C GLN A 186 -5.06 7.88 -4.99
N ASP A 187 -4.06 8.16 -4.16
CA ASP A 187 -4.18 8.19 -2.70
C ASP A 187 -5.34 9.10 -2.24
N GLN A 188 -5.47 10.29 -2.83
CA GLN A 188 -6.56 11.23 -2.51
C GLN A 188 -7.94 10.67 -2.84
N ALA A 189 -8.08 9.95 -3.96
CA ALA A 189 -9.34 9.33 -4.36
C ALA A 189 -9.72 8.18 -3.43
N VAL A 190 -8.73 7.42 -2.94
CA VAL A 190 -8.96 6.40 -1.91
C VAL A 190 -9.47 7.05 -0.62
N LEU A 191 -8.77 8.07 -0.13
CA LEU A 191 -9.15 8.76 1.11
C LEU A 191 -10.56 9.38 1.03
N HIS A 192 -10.92 9.99 -0.11
CA HIS A 192 -12.28 10.46 -0.33
C HIS A 192 -13.30 9.33 -0.25
N LYS A 193 -13.07 8.21 -0.95
CA LYS A 193 -13.95 7.04 -0.88
C LYS A 193 -14.08 6.47 0.53
N LEU A 194 -13.02 6.51 1.33
CA LEU A 194 -13.06 6.07 2.72
C LEU A 194 -13.93 7.00 3.59
N LYS A 195 -13.89 8.31 3.34
CA LYS A 195 -14.79 9.29 4.00
C LYS A 195 -16.25 9.02 3.67
N ASP A 196 -16.55 8.67 2.42
CA ASP A 196 -17.90 8.33 1.95
C ASP A 196 -18.38 6.91 2.39
N GLY A 197 -17.77 6.33 3.43
CA GLY A 197 -18.16 5.03 3.98
C GLY A 197 -17.45 3.81 3.37
N GLY A 198 -16.62 3.99 2.34
CA GLY A 198 -15.78 2.92 1.79
C GLY A 198 -16.52 1.96 0.86
N THR A 199 -17.50 2.43 0.08
CA THR A 199 -18.17 1.56 -0.89
C THR A 199 -17.22 1.21 -2.04
N VAL A 200 -16.78 -0.04 -2.11
CA VAL A 200 -16.23 -0.61 -3.35
C VAL A 200 -17.41 -0.84 -4.28
N LYS A 201 -17.68 0.10 -5.20
CA LYS A 201 -18.51 -0.23 -6.37
C LYS A 201 -17.68 -1.20 -7.20
N GLU A 202 -18.02 -2.48 -7.12
CA GLU A 202 -17.55 -3.46 -8.11
C GLU A 202 -18.13 -2.99 -9.43
N LEU A 203 -17.27 -2.49 -10.33
CA LEU A 203 -17.72 -2.09 -11.66
C LEU A 203 -18.10 -3.38 -12.40
N PRO A 204 -19.35 -3.54 -12.88
CA PRO A 204 -19.64 -4.58 -13.83
C PRO A 204 -18.79 -4.36 -15.08
N ASN A 205 -18.24 -5.43 -15.65
CA ASN A 205 -17.51 -5.37 -16.89
C ASN A 205 -18.43 -4.87 -18.01
N GLU A 206 -18.08 -3.79 -18.69
CA GLU A 206 -18.77 -3.27 -19.88
C GLU A 206 -18.61 -4.16 -21.14
N ASN A 207 -18.25 -5.44 -20.98
CA ASN A 207 -18.17 -6.42 -22.07
C ASN A 207 -19.37 -7.38 -22.11
N GLN A 208 -20.52 -6.98 -21.59
CA GLN A 208 -21.81 -7.59 -21.96
C GLN A 208 -22.45 -6.76 -23.07
N GLY A 209 -21.87 -6.85 -24.27
CA GLY A 209 -22.33 -6.11 -25.43
C GLY A 209 -21.96 -6.79 -26.74
N GLY A 210 -22.87 -7.64 -27.23
CA GLY A 210 -23.04 -7.87 -28.66
C GLY A 210 -22.36 -9.10 -29.25
N GLY A 211 -23.16 -10.13 -29.52
CA GLY A 211 -22.73 -11.28 -30.32
C GLY A 211 -23.81 -12.33 -30.54
N GLU A 212 -25.09 -11.96 -30.60
CA GLU A 212 -26.05 -12.76 -31.39
C GLU A 212 -25.70 -12.55 -32.86
N ARG A 213 -25.11 -13.57 -33.49
CA ARG A 213 -25.29 -14.01 -34.88
C ARG A 213 -24.49 -15.28 -35.14
#